data_AF-A0A954I9B9-F1
#
_entry.id   AF-A0A954I9B9-F1
#
_cell.length_a   1.000
_cell.length_b   1.000
_cell.length_c   1.000
_cell.angle_alpha   90.00
_cell.angle_beta   90.00
_cell.angle_gamma   90.00
#
_symmetry.space_group_name_H-M   'P 1'
#
loop_
_entity.id
_entity.type
_entity.pdbx_description
1 polymer ?
#
loop_
_entity_poly.entity_id
_entity_poly.type
_entity_poly.pdbx_seq_one_letter_code
_entity_poly.pdbx_strand_id
1 'polypeptide(L)'
;WIMEKDDFKYQLSFGDDVFGGPRWRDLVGAERADEYVASGAVPVMLDPDGQPVSRNFVHVDDLVDAVLAAIDHPAAAQETFNICMNEPVNYRDLAEHLRHTRGTPSVDVATPYHSTWLDNAKAKFLLGWRPKYDLARMADEAFDYQRLPDDPRKVWYPG
;
A
#
# COMPACT_ATOMS: atom_id res chain seq x y z
N TRP A 1 5.85 -2.76 -1.03
CA TRP A 1 4.87 -3.83 -0.83
C TRP A 1 4.13 -4.08 -2.13
N ILE A 2 3.75 -5.33 -2.40
CA ILE A 2 2.96 -5.70 -3.57
C ILE A 2 1.49 -5.75 -3.12
N MET A 3 0.60 -5.09 -3.85
CA MET A 3 -0.82 -5.00 -3.52
C MET A 3 -1.67 -5.56 -4.65
N GLU A 4 -2.70 -6.34 -4.31
CA GLU A 4 -3.70 -6.83 -5.25
C GLU A 4 -5.11 -6.59 -4.69
N LYS A 5 -6.09 -6.29 -5.55
CA LYS A 5 -7.51 -6.20 -5.16
C LYS A 5 -7.68 -5.24 -3.96
N ASP A 6 -8.24 -5.73 -2.86
CA ASP A 6 -8.50 -4.97 -1.64
C ASP A 6 -7.34 -5.00 -0.62
N ASP A 7 -6.19 -5.58 -0.94
CA ASP A 7 -5.05 -5.67 -0.01
C ASP A 7 -4.67 -4.29 0.56
N PHE A 8 -4.68 -3.25 -0.28
CA PHE A 8 -4.34 -1.90 0.14
C PHE A 8 -5.37 -1.29 1.11
N LYS A 9 -6.67 -1.62 0.97
CA LYS A 9 -7.71 -1.25 1.94
C LYS A 9 -7.47 -1.92 3.28
N TYR A 10 -7.19 -3.22 3.28
CA TYR A 10 -7.03 -3.99 4.51
C TYR A 10 -5.67 -3.80 5.17
N GLN A 11 -4.67 -3.32 4.44
CA GLN A 11 -3.43 -2.81 5.02
C GLN A 11 -3.68 -1.63 5.98
N LEU A 12 -4.82 -0.93 5.82
CA LEU A 12 -5.26 0.17 6.68
C LEU A 12 -6.27 -0.26 7.76
N SER A 13 -6.50 -1.57 7.95
CA SER A 13 -7.48 -2.03 8.95
C SER A 13 -6.90 -2.04 10.37
N PHE A 14 -7.62 -1.47 11.33
CA PHE A 14 -7.36 -1.69 12.77
C PHE A 14 -7.86 -3.06 13.28
N GLY A 15 -8.56 -3.83 12.46
CA GLY A 15 -9.10 -5.14 12.81
C GLY A 15 -8.08 -6.28 12.70
N ASP A 16 -8.55 -7.49 13.01
CA ASP A 16 -7.75 -8.73 12.88
C ASP A 16 -7.53 -9.15 11.41
N ASP A 17 -8.26 -8.52 10.48
CA ASP A 17 -8.18 -8.71 9.04
C ASP A 17 -7.12 -7.85 8.35
N VAL A 18 -6.25 -7.18 9.12
CA VAL A 18 -5.15 -6.36 8.63
C VAL A 18 -4.26 -7.15 7.67
N PHE A 19 -3.93 -6.55 6.54
CA PHE A 19 -3.03 -7.14 5.55
C PHE A 19 -1.61 -6.59 5.69
N GLY A 20 -0.66 -7.48 6.00
CA GLY A 20 0.75 -7.11 6.17
C GLY A 20 1.01 -6.36 7.48
N GLY A 21 2.18 -5.69 7.53
CA GLY A 21 2.62 -4.95 8.70
C GLY A 21 2.57 -3.42 8.51
N PRO A 22 2.52 -2.65 9.62
CA PRO A 22 2.40 -3.12 11.00
C PRO A 22 0.97 -3.54 11.36
N ARG A 23 0.83 -4.37 12.40
CA ARG A 23 -0.47 -4.67 13.01
C ARG A 23 -0.91 -3.47 13.86
N TRP A 24 -1.78 -2.63 13.31
CA TRP A 24 -2.18 -1.36 13.94
C TRP A 24 -2.82 -1.54 15.31
N ARG A 25 -3.60 -2.61 15.49
CA ARG A 25 -4.22 -2.97 16.78
C ARG A 25 -3.21 -3.10 17.91
N ASP A 26 -2.03 -3.64 17.63
CA ASP A 26 -0.97 -3.84 18.63
C ASP A 26 -0.33 -2.50 19.03
N LEU A 27 -0.40 -1.49 18.16
CA LEU A 27 0.15 -0.15 18.40
C LEU A 27 -0.82 0.76 19.16
N VAL A 28 -2.13 0.64 18.90
CA VAL A 28 -3.13 1.52 19.52
C VAL A 28 -3.86 0.89 20.71
N GLY A 29 -3.73 -0.43 20.89
CA GLY A 29 -4.44 -1.21 21.90
C GLY A 29 -5.83 -1.66 21.42
N ALA A 30 -6.29 -2.80 21.96
CA ALA A 30 -7.50 -3.49 21.51
C ALA A 30 -8.77 -2.62 21.56
N GLU A 31 -8.99 -1.91 22.68
CA GLU A 31 -10.19 -1.08 22.88
C GLU A 31 -10.30 0.04 21.83
N ARG A 32 -9.22 0.83 21.65
CA ARG A 32 -9.18 1.89 20.64
C ARG A 32 -9.28 1.33 19.23
N ALA A 33 -8.64 0.20 18.96
CA ALA A 33 -8.74 -0.45 17.67
C ALA A 33 -10.18 -0.87 17.35
N ASP A 34 -10.93 -1.40 18.33
CA ASP A 34 -12.35 -1.73 18.15
C ASP A 34 -13.20 -0.48 17.85
N GLU A 35 -12.93 0.65 18.52
CA GLU A 35 -13.58 1.94 18.23
C GLU A 35 -13.25 2.45 16.82
N TYR A 36 -12.02 2.27 16.36
CA TYR A 36 -11.58 2.69 15.03
C TYR A 36 -12.17 1.81 13.93
N VAL A 37 -12.27 0.51 14.17
CA VAL A 37 -13.01 -0.40 13.28
C VAL A 37 -14.48 0.02 13.19
N ALA A 38 -15.12 0.28 14.34
CA ALA A 38 -16.52 0.67 14.38
C ALA A 38 -16.80 2.01 13.66
N SER A 39 -15.84 2.95 13.71
CA SER A 39 -15.95 4.24 13.01
C SER A 39 -15.49 4.20 11.54
N GLY A 40 -14.92 3.07 11.09
CA GLY A 40 -14.34 2.94 9.76
C GLY A 40 -13.08 3.80 9.56
N ALA A 41 -12.36 4.12 10.64
CA ALA A 41 -11.16 4.95 10.59
C ALA A 41 -9.95 4.20 10.01
N VAL A 42 -9.07 4.93 9.32
CA VAL A 42 -7.80 4.41 8.80
C VAL A 42 -6.59 5.03 9.52
N PRO A 43 -5.49 4.29 9.71
CA PRO A 43 -4.28 4.80 10.34
C PRO A 43 -3.51 5.75 9.41
N VAL A 44 -2.94 6.80 9.99
CA VAL A 44 -1.85 7.58 9.40
C VAL A 44 -0.58 7.25 10.15
N MET A 45 0.36 6.59 9.48
CA MET A 45 1.67 6.29 10.04
C MET A 45 2.47 7.58 10.21
N LEU A 46 2.83 7.89 11.46
CA LEU A 46 3.78 8.95 11.78
C LEU A 46 5.13 8.34 12.18
N ASP A 47 6.21 9.02 11.80
CA ASP A 47 7.55 8.70 12.25
C ASP A 47 7.82 9.20 13.69
N PRO A 48 9.00 8.95 14.28
CA PRO A 48 9.32 9.42 15.62
C PRO A 48 9.28 10.94 15.81
N ASP A 49 9.38 11.72 14.73
CA ASP A 49 9.32 13.19 14.74
C ASP A 49 7.89 13.70 14.48
N GLY A 50 6.91 12.79 14.40
CA GLY A 50 5.51 13.10 14.15
C GLY A 50 5.19 13.44 12.70
N GLN A 51 6.10 13.18 11.76
CA GLN A 51 5.87 13.44 10.33
C GLN A 51 5.18 12.25 9.65
N PRO A 52 4.22 12.50 8.74
CA PRO A 52 3.60 11.43 7.96
C PRO A 52 4.64 10.68 7.12
N VAL A 53 4.63 9.36 7.25
CA VAL A 53 5.55 8.47 6.56
C VAL A 53 5.16 8.32 5.09
N SER A 54 6.16 8.17 4.22
CA SER A 54 5.99 7.73 2.82
C SER A 54 6.54 6.31 2.59
N ARG A 55 5.80 5.49 1.84
CA ARG A 55 6.15 4.08 1.55
C ARG A 55 5.96 3.75 0.08
N ASN A 56 6.85 2.90 -0.44
CA ASN A 56 6.75 2.40 -1.81
C ASN A 56 5.83 1.19 -1.88
N PHE A 57 4.86 1.28 -2.78
CA PHE A 57 3.96 0.19 -3.17
C PHE A 57 4.11 -0.09 -4.66
N VAL A 58 3.56 -1.21 -5.09
CA VAL A 58 3.35 -1.57 -6.49
C VAL A 58 2.10 -2.43 -6.58
N HIS A 59 1.25 -2.18 -7.58
CA HIS A 59 0.14 -3.09 -7.86
C HIS A 59 0.66 -4.37 -8.51
N VAL A 60 0.01 -5.51 -8.27
CA VAL A 60 0.43 -6.79 -8.85
C VAL A 60 0.49 -6.77 -10.37
N ASP A 61 -0.45 -6.09 -11.03
CA ASP A 61 -0.45 -5.97 -12.50
C ASP A 61 0.76 -5.20 -13.02
N ASP A 62 1.15 -4.11 -12.33
CA ASP A 62 2.34 -3.34 -12.67
C ASP A 62 3.62 -4.17 -12.48
N LEU A 63 3.65 -5.03 -11.45
CA LEU A 63 4.74 -5.97 -11.22
C LEU A 63 4.80 -7.04 -12.31
N VAL A 64 3.67 -7.63 -12.69
CA VAL A 64 3.59 -8.63 -13.76
C VAL A 64 4.06 -8.01 -15.08
N ASP A 65 3.60 -6.80 -15.41
CA ASP A 65 4.04 -6.05 -16.59
C ASP A 65 5.57 -5.82 -16.58
N ALA A 66 6.17 -5.55 -15.41
CA ALA A 66 7.62 -5.38 -15.29
C ALA A 66 8.38 -6.69 -15.53
N VAL A 67 7.89 -7.80 -15.00
CA VAL A 67 8.47 -9.13 -15.22
C VAL A 67 8.38 -9.50 -16.70
N LEU A 68 7.22 -9.30 -17.33
CA LEU A 68 7.05 -9.55 -18.76
C LEU A 68 7.96 -8.67 -19.62
N ALA A 69 8.17 -7.40 -19.24
CA ALA A 69 9.10 -6.51 -19.93
C ALA A 69 10.58 -6.93 -19.78
N ALA A 70 10.92 -7.72 -18.75
CA ALA A 70 12.28 -8.17 -18.49
C ALA A 70 12.61 -9.53 -19.14
N ILE A 71 11.62 -10.41 -19.34
CA ILE A 71 11.84 -11.73 -19.95
C ILE A 71 12.45 -11.57 -21.34
N ASP A 72 13.58 -12.26 -21.57
CA ASP A 72 14.36 -12.24 -22.80
C ASP A 72 14.83 -10.84 -23.26
N HIS A 73 14.73 -9.82 -22.40
CA HIS A 73 15.18 -8.47 -22.71
C HIS A 73 16.71 -8.38 -22.52
N PRO A 74 17.49 -8.08 -23.57
CA PRO A 74 18.96 -8.09 -23.46
C PRO A 74 19.51 -7.14 -22.40
N ALA A 75 18.86 -5.97 -22.23
CA ALA A 75 19.24 -4.98 -21.21
C ALA A 75 18.81 -5.35 -19.77
N ALA A 76 18.08 -6.46 -19.57
CA ALA A 76 17.73 -6.98 -18.26
C ALA A 76 18.73 -8.04 -17.75
N ALA A 77 19.60 -8.57 -18.62
CA ALA A 77 20.51 -9.65 -18.28
C ALA A 77 21.48 -9.22 -17.16
N GLN A 78 21.43 -9.95 -16.04
CA GLN A 78 22.24 -9.69 -14.83
C GLN A 78 22.04 -8.30 -14.20
N GLU A 79 20.90 -7.66 -14.45
CA GLU A 79 20.59 -6.35 -13.90
C GLU A 79 19.59 -6.45 -12.73
N THR A 80 19.76 -5.59 -11.73
CA THR A 80 18.79 -5.41 -10.64
C THR A 80 17.97 -4.15 -10.88
N PHE A 81 16.65 -4.25 -10.67
CA PHE A 81 15.70 -3.14 -10.85
C PHE A 81 14.80 -2.98 -9.62
N ASN A 82 14.49 -1.74 -9.25
CA ASN A 82 13.37 -1.46 -8.35
C ASN A 82 12.08 -1.40 -9.18
N ILE A 83 11.09 -2.18 -8.80
CA ILE A 83 9.75 -2.16 -9.38
C ILE A 83 8.78 -1.59 -8.35
N CYS A 84 8.40 -0.33 -8.54
CA CYS A 84 7.57 0.44 -7.64
C CYS A 84 6.77 1.50 -8.41
N MET A 85 5.78 2.10 -7.75
CA MET A 85 5.09 3.31 -8.23
C MET A 85 6.06 4.47 -8.50
N ASN A 86 5.59 5.50 -9.21
CA ASN A 86 6.40 6.69 -9.49
C ASN A 86 6.71 7.52 -8.23
N GLU A 87 5.69 7.66 -7.38
CA GLU A 87 5.79 8.35 -6.11
C GLU A 87 5.46 7.36 -4.99
N PRO A 88 6.20 7.40 -3.85
CA PRO A 88 5.77 6.65 -2.68
C PRO A 88 4.45 7.21 -2.16
N VAL A 89 3.60 6.35 -1.62
CA VAL A 89 2.36 6.76 -0.97
C VAL A 89 2.72 7.43 0.36
N ASN A 90 2.35 8.70 0.51
CA ASN A 90 2.33 9.37 1.80
C ASN A 90 1.02 9.02 2.54
N TYR A 91 1.12 8.61 3.81
CA TYR A 91 -0.05 8.21 4.59
C TYR A 91 -1.03 9.36 4.85
N ARG A 92 -0.56 10.62 4.91
CA ARG A 92 -1.45 11.78 5.07
C ARG A 92 -2.23 12.01 3.78
N ASP A 93 -1.55 12.03 2.64
CA ASP A 93 -2.19 12.23 1.34
C ASP A 93 -3.24 11.13 1.07
N LEU A 94 -2.93 9.89 1.46
CA LEU A 94 -3.88 8.78 1.39
C LEU A 94 -5.11 8.99 2.27
N ALA A 95 -4.93 9.39 3.53
CA ALA A 95 -6.03 9.70 4.43
C ALA A 95 -6.89 10.87 3.93
N GLU A 96 -6.26 11.90 3.36
CA GLU A 96 -6.95 13.05 2.77
C GLU A 96 -7.76 12.64 1.53
N HIS A 97 -7.18 11.81 0.65
CA HIS A 97 -7.87 11.25 -0.51
C HIS A 97 -9.10 10.42 -0.09
N LEU A 98 -8.95 9.53 0.88
CA LEU A 98 -10.05 8.69 1.38
C LEU A 98 -11.12 9.52 2.10
N ARG A 99 -10.73 10.53 2.87
CA ARG A 99 -11.68 11.48 3.48
C ARG A 99 -12.47 12.22 2.41
N HIS A 100 -11.81 12.71 1.36
CA HIS A 100 -12.47 13.46 0.28
C HIS A 100 -13.43 12.58 -0.53
N THR A 101 -12.99 11.37 -0.90
CA THR A 101 -13.76 10.47 -1.77
C THR A 101 -14.86 9.71 -1.05
N ARG A 102 -14.65 9.38 0.23
CA ARG A 102 -15.49 8.42 0.98
C ARG A 102 -15.92 8.89 2.36
N GLY A 103 -15.44 10.06 2.83
CA GLY A 103 -15.72 10.54 4.19
C GLY A 103 -15.02 9.74 5.29
N THR A 104 -14.04 8.91 4.94
CA THR A 104 -13.31 8.04 5.86
C THR A 104 -12.53 8.86 6.89
N PRO A 105 -12.76 8.69 8.21
CA PRO A 105 -11.95 9.33 9.23
C PRO A 105 -10.55 8.72 9.31
N SER A 106 -9.60 9.45 9.88
CA SER A 106 -8.23 8.97 10.02
C SER A 106 -7.67 9.20 11.42
N VAL A 107 -6.78 8.32 11.87
CA VAL A 107 -6.14 8.38 13.19
C VAL A 107 -4.64 8.38 13.03
N ASP A 108 -3.99 9.36 13.65
CA ASP A 108 -2.53 9.45 13.69
C ASP A 108 -1.94 8.41 14.66
N VAL A 109 -0.99 7.62 14.17
CA VAL A 109 -0.32 6.55 14.93
C VAL A 109 1.19 6.77 14.89
N ALA A 110 1.79 7.07 16.03
CA ALA A 110 3.23 7.19 16.16
C ALA A 110 3.90 5.82 16.03
N THR A 111 4.95 5.72 15.22
CA THR A 111 5.67 4.47 14.95
C THR A 111 7.19 4.70 14.97
N PRO A 112 8.00 3.63 15.14
CA PRO A 112 9.46 3.75 15.04
C PRO A 112 9.96 3.80 13.59
N TYR A 113 9.07 3.90 12.60
CA TYR A 113 9.43 3.75 11.19
C TYR A 113 9.64 5.09 10.50
N HIS A 114 10.58 5.14 9.55
CA HIS A 114 10.91 6.34 8.76
C HIS A 114 10.54 6.16 7.30
N SER A 115 10.28 7.25 6.57
CA SER A 115 10.01 7.25 5.12
C SER A 115 11.06 6.52 4.29
N THR A 116 10.63 5.84 3.23
CA THR A 116 11.52 5.21 2.25
C THR A 116 11.13 5.61 0.84
N TRP A 117 12.13 5.77 -0.04
CA TRP A 117 11.96 6.09 -1.45
C TRP A 117 12.73 5.09 -2.31
N LEU A 118 12.06 4.47 -3.28
CA LEU A 118 12.69 3.62 -4.29
C LEU A 118 12.70 4.34 -5.64
N ASP A 119 13.82 4.27 -6.35
CA ASP A 119 13.95 4.83 -7.70
C ASP A 119 13.79 3.75 -8.76
N ASN A 120 12.76 3.88 -9.60
CA ASN A 120 12.46 3.00 -10.73
C ASN A 120 12.92 3.57 -12.10
N ALA A 121 13.70 4.65 -12.12
CA ALA A 121 14.17 5.29 -13.36
C ALA A 121 14.90 4.29 -14.29
N LYS A 122 15.68 3.37 -13.71
CA LYS A 122 16.38 2.33 -14.46
C LYS A 122 15.42 1.39 -15.22
N ALA A 123 14.33 0.96 -14.57
CA ALA A 123 13.34 0.10 -15.20
C ALA A 123 12.63 0.84 -16.36
N LYS A 124 12.30 2.12 -16.15
CA LYS A 124 11.71 2.98 -17.19
C LYS A 124 12.63 3.16 -18.40
N PHE A 125 13.91 3.36 -18.15
CA PHE A 125 14.87 3.65 -19.20
C PHE A 125 15.29 2.39 -19.97
N LEU A 126 15.63 1.31 -19.28
CA LEU A 126 16.18 0.11 -19.92
C LEU A 126 15.10 -0.86 -20.42
N LEU A 127 13.94 -0.93 -19.76
CA LEU A 127 12.88 -1.89 -20.11
C LEU A 127 11.68 -1.24 -20.81
N GLY A 128 11.63 0.10 -20.87
CA GLY A 128 10.45 0.83 -21.34
C GLY A 128 9.22 0.68 -20.43
N TRP A 129 9.35 0.00 -19.29
CA TRP A 129 8.26 -0.26 -18.36
C TRP A 129 7.91 0.99 -17.54
N ARG A 130 6.62 1.23 -17.31
CA ARG A 130 6.14 2.30 -16.43
C ARG A 130 4.96 1.79 -15.60
N PRO A 131 4.92 2.09 -14.29
CA PRO A 131 3.76 1.74 -13.47
C PRO A 131 2.54 2.55 -13.94
N LYS A 132 1.38 1.90 -13.97
CA LYS A 132 0.08 2.48 -14.32
C LYS A 132 -0.72 2.88 -13.09
N TYR A 133 -0.36 2.39 -11.91
CA TYR A 133 -1.01 2.74 -10.65
C TYR A 133 -0.34 3.94 -9.97
N ASP A 134 -1.17 4.91 -9.58
CA ASP A 134 -0.83 5.98 -8.66
C ASP A 134 -1.61 5.82 -7.34
N LEU A 135 -1.43 6.76 -6.40
CA LEU A 135 -2.07 6.70 -5.08
C LEU A 135 -3.59 6.64 -5.20
N ALA A 136 -4.18 7.54 -6.00
CA ALA A 136 -5.62 7.66 -6.13
C ALA A 136 -6.22 6.38 -6.71
N ARG A 137 -5.67 5.89 -7.82
CA ARG A 137 -6.14 4.67 -8.47
C ARG A 137 -6.00 3.44 -7.58
N MET A 138 -4.84 3.27 -6.93
CA MET A 138 -4.62 2.13 -6.02
C MET A 138 -5.58 2.17 -4.82
N ALA A 139 -5.80 3.35 -4.23
CA ALA A 139 -6.77 3.53 -3.16
C ALA A 139 -8.19 3.24 -3.64
N ASP A 140 -8.59 3.82 -4.77
CA ASP A 140 -9.97 3.74 -5.24
C ASP A 140 -10.36 2.32 -5.63
N GLU A 141 -9.54 1.65 -6.45
CA GLU A 141 -9.81 0.27 -6.85
C GLU A 141 -9.81 -0.68 -5.65
N ALA A 142 -8.91 -0.49 -4.67
CA ALA A 142 -8.89 -1.35 -3.49
C ALA A 142 -10.10 -1.14 -2.56
N PHE A 143 -10.59 0.09 -2.44
CA PHE A 143 -11.76 0.38 -1.61
C PHE A 143 -13.09 0.00 -2.27
N ASP A 144 -13.14 0.06 -3.60
CA ASP A 144 -14.34 -0.28 -4.38
C ASP A 144 -14.41 -1.79 -4.69
N TYR A 145 -13.30 -2.53 -4.54
CA TYR A 145 -13.27 -3.96 -4.77
C TYR A 145 -14.22 -4.71 -3.83
N GLN A 146 -15.10 -5.52 -4.42
CA GLN A 146 -16.02 -6.39 -3.70
C GLN A 146 -15.66 -7.85 -3.99
N ARG A 147 -15.26 -8.58 -2.95
CA ARG A 147 -15.02 -10.02 -3.05
C ARG A 147 -16.32 -10.77 -3.30
N LEU A 148 -16.27 -11.73 -4.22
CA LEU A 148 -17.32 -12.72 -4.39
C LEU A 148 -17.28 -13.72 -3.22
N PRO A 149 -18.42 -14.34 -2.85
CA PRO A 149 -18.46 -15.32 -1.77
C PRO A 149 -17.49 -16.51 -1.94
N ASP A 150 -17.11 -16.84 -3.17
CA ASP A 150 -16.19 -17.91 -3.54
C ASP A 150 -14.73 -17.46 -3.75
N ASP A 151 -14.42 -16.17 -3.61
CA ASP A 151 -13.06 -15.59 -3.58
C ASP A 151 -12.74 -14.93 -2.23
N PRO A 152 -12.80 -15.69 -1.10
CA PRO A 152 -12.46 -15.14 0.20
C PRO A 152 -10.98 -14.76 0.25
N ARG A 153 -10.65 -13.69 1.00
CA ARG A 153 -9.26 -13.30 1.23
C ARG A 153 -8.50 -14.46 1.87
N LYS A 154 -7.30 -14.73 1.35
CA LYS A 154 -6.32 -15.65 1.96
C LYS A 154 -5.10 -14.86 2.38
N VAL A 155 -4.91 -14.70 3.69
CA VAL A 155 -3.71 -14.07 4.25
C VAL A 155 -2.71 -15.18 4.56
N TRP A 156 -1.67 -15.28 3.73
CA TRP A 156 -0.60 -16.26 3.93
C TRP A 156 0.46 -15.78 4.92
N TYR A 157 0.60 -14.47 5.06
CA TYR A 157 1.54 -13.82 5.98
C TYR A 157 0.81 -12.72 6.76
N PRO A 158 0.48 -12.94 8.04
CA PRO A 158 -0.35 -12.02 8.84
C PRO A 158 0.43 -10.81 9.41
N GLY A 159 1.71 -10.66 9.05
CA GLY A 159 2.64 -9.73 9.72
C GLY A 159 3.42 -10.41 10.84
#